data_AF-A0A9P8SN37-F1
#
_entry.id   AF-A0A9P8SN37-F1
#
_cell.length_a   1.000
_cell.length_b   1.000
_cell.length_c   1.000
_cell.angle_alpha   90.00
_cell.angle_beta   90.00
_cell.angle_gamma   90.00
#
_symmetry.space_group_name_H-M   'P 1'
#
loop_
_entity.id
_entity.type
_entity.pdbx_description
1 polymer ?
#
loop_
_entity_poly.entity_id
_entity_poly.type
_entity_poly.pdbx_seq_one_letter_code
_entity_poly.pdbx_strand_id
1 'polypeptide(L)'
;MDQPVNLASIQLQFHCGPYTLTGTGRRASRVHPQVYHLTLRRDIISRCIRWLLALCLPNSAHALGLLPPLWCLPPTVVLKTLKPDWEEEFAKEVRVYKRLKPLQGSVIPIFYGQARCDDGTPALVLSDVGGKALGEDDVLEMDEAELRRMLEESLSAMVSLGFEHDDIKLDNFRLEEESALQQRRV
;
A
#
# COMPACT_ATOMS: atom_id res chain seq x y z
N MET A 1 -5.77 -10.34 24.03
CA MET A 1 -4.40 -10.08 24.54
C MET A 1 -3.42 -10.74 23.58
N ASP A 2 -3.31 -10.19 22.37
CA ASP A 2 -2.43 -10.74 21.34
C ASP A 2 -1.02 -10.16 21.50
N GLN A 3 -0.11 -11.03 21.91
CA GLN A 3 1.32 -10.78 21.90
C GLN A 3 1.75 -10.39 20.48
N PRO A 4 2.66 -9.41 20.28
CA PRO A 4 3.21 -9.13 18.97
C PRO A 4 3.93 -10.39 18.49
N VAL A 5 3.30 -11.11 17.56
CA VAL A 5 3.93 -12.28 16.94
C VAL A 5 5.21 -11.77 16.28
N ASN A 6 6.34 -12.24 16.79
CA ASN A 6 7.65 -12.03 16.20
C ASN A 6 7.69 -12.85 14.89
N LEU A 7 6.95 -12.38 13.88
CA LEU A 7 7.00 -12.92 12.53
C LEU A 7 8.41 -12.63 12.05
N ALA A 8 9.20 -13.69 11.85
CA ALA A 8 10.58 -13.61 11.41
C ALA A 8 10.72 -12.57 10.29
N SER A 9 11.67 -11.65 10.47
CA SER A 9 11.97 -10.64 9.45
C SER A 9 12.31 -11.35 8.15
N ILE A 10 11.49 -11.13 7.12
CA ILE A 10 11.73 -11.70 5.80
C ILE A 10 12.55 -10.72 4.97
N GLN A 11 13.44 -11.27 4.14
CA GLN A 11 14.09 -10.54 3.07
C GLN A 11 13.49 -11.03 1.76
N LEU A 12 12.99 -10.09 0.96
CA LEU A 12 12.40 -10.38 -0.35
C LEU A 12 13.10 -9.54 -1.41
N GLN A 13 13.37 -10.19 -2.53
CA GLN A 13 13.83 -9.55 -3.74
C GLN A 13 12.74 -9.64 -4.81
N PHE A 14 12.54 -8.54 -5.52
CA PHE A 14 11.53 -8.43 -6.56
C PHE A 14 11.98 -7.45 -7.64
N HIS A 15 11.37 -7.58 -8.82
CA HIS A 15 11.77 -6.90 -10.04
C HIS A 15 10.67 -5.96 -10.50
N CYS A 16 11.00 -4.68 -10.67
CA CYS A 16 10.15 -3.66 -11.24
C CYS A 16 10.71 -3.28 -12.62
N GLY A 17 10.21 -3.93 -13.67
CA GLY A 17 10.81 -3.80 -15.01
C GLY A 17 12.25 -4.33 -15.01
N PRO A 18 13.25 -3.55 -15.47
CA PRO A 18 14.65 -3.98 -15.48
C PRO A 18 15.35 -3.84 -14.11
N TYR A 19 14.68 -3.30 -13.10
CA TYR A 19 15.30 -2.97 -11.82
C TYR A 19 15.00 -4.03 -10.76
N THR A 20 16.06 -4.55 -10.15
CA THR A 20 15.96 -5.42 -8.98
C THR A 20 15.93 -4.60 -7.70
N LEU A 21 14.94 -4.87 -6.85
CA LEU A 21 14.72 -4.24 -5.56
C LEU A 21 14.83 -5.29 -4.46
N THR A 22 15.40 -4.90 -3.33
CA THR A 22 15.47 -5.75 -2.14
C THR A 22 14.81 -5.03 -0.99
N GLY A 23 13.88 -5.70 -0.32
CA GLY A 23 13.19 -5.22 0.86
C GLY A 23 13.35 -6.17 2.02
N THR A 24 13.36 -5.63 3.23
CA THR A 24 13.26 -6.39 4.48
C THR A 24 11.99 -6.02 5.20
N GLY A 25 11.26 -6.98 5.76
CA GLY A 25 10.04 -6.64 6.46
C GLY A 25 9.27 -7.86 6.98
N ARG A 26 7.94 -7.76 6.94
CA ARG A 26 7.05 -8.73 7.58
C ARG A 26 5.83 -9.04 6.72
N ARG A 27 5.22 -10.20 6.97
CA ARG A 27 3.89 -10.51 6.45
C ARG A 27 2.85 -9.63 7.15
N ALA A 28 1.87 -9.14 6.40
CA ALA A 28 0.85 -8.23 6.91
C ALA A 28 -0.04 -8.90 7.97
N SER A 29 -0.51 -10.12 7.69
CA SER A 29 -1.30 -10.89 8.65
C SER A 29 -1.25 -12.39 8.35
N ARG A 30 -1.76 -13.20 9.29
CA ARG A 30 -1.98 -14.65 9.04
C ARG A 30 -3.10 -14.89 8.02
N VAL A 31 -4.05 -13.96 7.91
CA VAL A 31 -5.21 -14.03 7.01
C VAL A 31 -4.81 -13.69 5.56
N HIS A 32 -3.84 -12.80 5.37
CA HIS A 32 -3.34 -12.37 4.07
C HIS A 32 -1.84 -12.67 3.91
N PRO A 33 -1.44 -13.95 3.79
CA PRO A 33 -0.03 -14.32 3.75
C PRO A 33 0.70 -13.85 2.47
N GLN A 34 -0.03 -13.39 1.45
CA GLN A 34 0.49 -12.84 0.20
C GLN A 34 0.79 -11.35 0.25
N VAL A 35 0.55 -10.69 1.40
CA VAL A 35 0.79 -9.25 1.58
C VAL A 35 2.00 -9.06 2.48
N TYR A 36 2.97 -8.28 2.03
CA TYR A 36 4.23 -8.03 2.72
C TYR A 36 4.46 -6.53 2.89
N HIS A 37 4.72 -6.09 4.12
CA HIS A 37 5.20 -4.74 4.39
C HIS A 37 6.72 -4.76 4.35
N LEU A 38 7.32 -4.02 3.41
CA LEU A 38 8.75 -4.07 3.14
C LEU A 38 9.39 -2.69 3.27
N THR A 39 10.49 -2.63 4.01
CA THR A 39 11.43 -1.50 3.97
C THR A 39 12.47 -1.76 2.90
N LEU A 40 12.51 -0.93 1.87
CA LEU A 40 13.41 -1.09 0.74
C LEU A 40 14.84 -0.69 1.12
N ARG A 41 15.79 -1.61 0.89
CA ARG A 41 17.22 -1.33 1.02
C ARG A 41 17.66 -0.37 -0.07
N ARG A 42 18.33 0.71 0.35
CA ARG A 42 18.86 1.75 -0.53
C ARG A 42 20.28 2.11 -0.12
N ASP A 43 21.11 2.34 -1.12
CA ASP A 43 22.37 3.03 -0.94
C ASP A 43 22.15 4.52 -0.56
N ILE A 44 23.23 5.18 -0.16
CA ILE A 44 23.21 6.57 0.31
C ILE A 44 22.83 7.54 -0.83
N ILE A 45 23.30 7.30 -2.05
CA ILE A 45 23.07 8.16 -3.22
C ILE A 45 21.58 8.15 -3.56
N SER A 46 20.98 6.96 -3.65
CA SER A 46 19.56 6.76 -3.89
C SER A 46 18.69 7.44 -2.83
N ARG A 47 19.14 7.48 -1.57
CA ARG A 47 18.45 8.19 -0.48
C ARG A 47 18.50 9.71 -0.68
N CYS A 48 19.66 10.25 -1.05
CA CYS A 48 19.84 11.68 -1.32
C CYS A 48 19.03 12.13 -2.55
N ILE A 49 19.09 11.38 -3.66
CA ILE A 49 18.33 11.69 -4.88
C ILE A 49 16.84 11.69 -4.60
N ARG A 50 16.34 10.69 -3.86
CA ARG A 50 14.92 10.66 -3.49
C ARG A 50 14.52 11.86 -2.64
N TRP A 51 15.33 12.22 -1.64
CA TRP A 51 15.05 13.40 -0.82
C TRP A 51 14.94 14.67 -1.67
N LEU A 52 15.86 14.84 -2.63
CA LEU A 52 15.80 15.94 -3.61
C LEU A 52 14.55 15.88 -4.48
N LEU A 53 14.20 14.70 -5.01
CA LEU A 53 13.01 14.52 -5.85
C LEU A 53 11.72 14.77 -5.07
N ALA A 54 11.63 14.36 -3.81
CA ALA A 54 10.48 14.62 -2.95
C ALA A 54 10.30 16.12 -2.67
N LEU A 55 11.41 16.87 -2.59
CA LEU A 55 11.39 18.32 -2.40
C LEU A 55 10.94 19.05 -3.68
N CYS A 56 11.45 18.64 -4.84
CA CYS A 56 11.20 19.32 -6.11
C CYS A 56 9.92 18.85 -6.83
N LEU A 57 9.48 17.60 -6.61
CA LEU A 57 8.33 16.98 -7.24
C LEU A 57 7.49 16.20 -6.20
N PRO A 58 6.56 16.86 -5.50
CA PRO A 58 5.75 16.22 -4.46
C PRO A 58 4.92 15.02 -4.97
N ASN A 59 4.62 14.94 -6.28
CA ASN A 59 3.90 13.82 -6.92
C ASN A 59 4.81 12.92 -7.79
N SER A 60 6.06 12.70 -7.37
CA SER A 60 7.05 11.88 -8.09
C SER A 60 6.65 10.41 -8.32
N ALA A 61 5.59 9.92 -7.68
CA ALA A 61 5.00 8.60 -7.95
C ALA A 61 4.59 8.40 -9.42
N HIS A 62 4.28 9.47 -10.16
CA HIS A 62 3.99 9.39 -11.60
C HIS A 62 5.25 9.33 -12.48
N ALA A 63 6.45 9.53 -11.94
CA ALA A 63 7.72 9.48 -12.66
C ALA A 63 8.37 8.09 -12.68
N LEU A 64 7.76 7.08 -12.04
CA LEU A 64 8.22 5.68 -12.01
C LEU A 64 8.45 5.05 -13.39
N GLY A 65 7.90 5.63 -14.46
CA GLY A 65 8.13 5.19 -15.84
C GLY A 65 9.40 5.73 -16.49
N LEU A 66 10.05 6.74 -15.90
CA LEU A 66 11.21 7.42 -16.49
C LEU A 66 12.48 7.32 -15.63
N LEU A 67 12.32 7.06 -14.34
CA LEU A 67 13.41 7.02 -13.37
C LEU A 67 13.50 5.66 -12.67
N PRO A 68 14.70 5.28 -12.19
CA PRO A 68 14.87 4.11 -11.34
C PRO A 68 13.86 4.09 -10.17
N PRO A 69 13.13 2.98 -9.95
CA PRO A 69 12.13 2.86 -8.89
C PRO A 69 12.65 3.20 -7.49
N LEU A 70 13.92 2.91 -7.18
CA LEU A 70 14.51 3.24 -5.87
C LEU A 70 14.53 4.73 -5.56
N TRP A 71 14.54 5.60 -6.59
CA TRP A 71 14.56 7.05 -6.45
C TRP A 71 13.16 7.62 -6.24
N CYS A 72 12.13 6.95 -6.77
CA CYS A 72 10.74 7.41 -6.72
C CYS A 72 9.91 6.74 -5.63
N LEU A 73 10.22 5.50 -5.26
CA LEU A 73 9.45 4.74 -4.26
C LEU A 73 9.69 5.25 -2.83
N PRO A 74 8.65 5.28 -1.97
CA PRO A 74 8.77 5.56 -0.54
C PRO A 74 9.63 4.53 0.21
N PRO A 75 10.09 4.80 1.45
CA PRO A 75 11.06 3.95 2.14
C PRO A 75 10.46 2.56 2.38
N THR A 76 9.17 2.57 2.72
CA THR A 76 8.29 1.45 2.99
C THR A 76 7.28 1.31 1.85
N VAL A 77 7.04 0.06 1.44
CA VAL A 77 6.04 -0.30 0.43
C VAL A 77 5.30 -1.54 0.88
N VAL A 78 4.10 -1.74 0.36
CA VAL A 78 3.38 -3.00 0.46
C VAL A 78 3.54 -3.77 -0.85
N LEU A 79 4.01 -5.02 -0.76
CA LEU A 79 4.09 -5.95 -1.87
C LEU A 79 2.96 -6.98 -1.72
N LYS A 80 2.03 -7.00 -2.67
CA LYS A 80 0.92 -7.96 -2.70
C LYS A 80 1.15 -8.96 -3.84
N THR A 81 1.47 -10.21 -3.54
CA THR A 81 1.74 -11.25 -4.54
C THR A 81 0.46 -11.92 -5.02
N LEU A 82 0.50 -12.44 -6.25
CA LEU A 82 -0.57 -13.25 -6.83
C LEU A 82 -0.83 -14.49 -5.96
N LYS A 83 -2.11 -14.82 -5.76
CA LYS A 83 -2.54 -16.09 -5.17
C LYS A 83 -2.62 -17.16 -6.26
N PRO A 84 -2.37 -18.44 -5.95
CA PRO A 84 -2.58 -19.52 -6.91
C PRO A 84 -4.00 -19.47 -7.49
N ASP A 85 -4.12 -19.59 -8.81
CA ASP A 85 -5.38 -19.63 -9.56
C ASP A 85 -6.26 -18.36 -9.48
N TRP A 86 -5.65 -17.18 -9.24
CA TRP A 86 -6.34 -15.89 -9.09
C TRP A 86 -5.87 -14.84 -10.13
N GLU A 87 -5.46 -15.29 -11.32
CA GLU A 87 -4.92 -14.44 -12.38
C GLU A 87 -5.96 -13.41 -12.86
N GLU A 88 -7.23 -13.81 -12.94
CA GLU A 88 -8.32 -12.94 -13.38
C GLU A 88 -8.59 -11.81 -12.38
N GLU A 89 -8.62 -12.15 -11.08
CA GLU A 89 -8.78 -11.21 -9.97
C GLU A 89 -7.60 -10.25 -9.90
N PHE A 90 -6.37 -10.75 -10.07
CA PHE A 90 -5.18 -9.90 -10.12
C PHE A 90 -5.26 -8.91 -11.29
N ALA A 91 -5.66 -9.37 -12.48
CA ALA A 91 -5.85 -8.50 -13.63
C ALA A 91 -6.99 -7.49 -13.42
N LYS A 92 -8.08 -7.88 -12.75
CA LYS A 92 -9.18 -6.99 -12.33
C LYS A 92 -8.65 -5.92 -11.39
N GLU A 93 -7.89 -6.30 -10.35
CA GLU A 93 -7.32 -5.39 -9.36
C GLU A 93 -6.40 -4.35 -10.02
N VAL A 94 -5.52 -4.77 -10.95
CA VAL A 94 -4.68 -3.83 -11.71
C VAL A 94 -5.51 -2.82 -12.51
N ARG A 95 -6.61 -3.26 -13.15
CA ARG A 95 -7.51 -2.36 -13.90
C ARG A 95 -8.22 -1.39 -12.97
N VAL A 96 -8.65 -1.85 -11.79
CA VAL A 96 -9.31 -1.03 -10.77
C VAL A 96 -8.38 0.08 -10.29
N TYR A 97 -7.15 -0.25 -9.90
CA TYR A 97 -6.17 0.76 -9.49
C TYR A 97 -5.93 1.81 -10.57
N LYS A 98 -5.79 1.39 -11.84
CA LYS A 98 -5.62 2.33 -12.96
C LYS A 98 -6.84 3.24 -13.17
N ARG A 99 -8.05 2.70 -13.04
CA ARG A 99 -9.31 3.46 -13.16
C ARG A 99 -9.49 4.45 -12.02
N LEU A 100 -9.18 4.04 -10.80
CA LEU A 100 -9.32 4.83 -9.58
C LEU A 100 -8.09 5.69 -9.26
N LYS A 101 -7.27 5.99 -10.26
CA LYS A 101 -6.09 6.86 -10.12
C LYS A 101 -6.37 8.19 -9.38
N PRO A 102 -7.50 8.89 -9.60
CA PRO A 102 -7.80 10.13 -8.87
C PRO A 102 -8.00 9.96 -7.35
N LEU A 103 -8.26 8.73 -6.87
CA LEU A 103 -8.53 8.43 -5.47
C LEU A 103 -7.32 7.85 -4.72
N GLN A 104 -6.21 7.64 -5.43
CA GLN A 104 -5.00 7.05 -4.87
C GLN A 104 -4.29 8.03 -3.93
N GLY A 105 -3.90 7.54 -2.75
CA GLY A 105 -3.25 8.33 -1.70
C GLY A 105 -4.21 9.13 -0.83
N SER A 106 -5.52 9.02 -1.06
CA SER A 106 -6.56 9.61 -0.21
C SER A 106 -7.57 8.56 0.25
N VAL A 107 -8.24 7.90 -0.70
CA VAL A 107 -9.28 6.90 -0.41
C VAL A 107 -8.74 5.48 -0.57
N ILE A 108 -7.85 5.26 -1.53
CA ILE A 108 -7.22 3.96 -1.78
C ILE A 108 -5.69 4.07 -1.79
N PRO A 109 -4.95 2.96 -1.55
CA PRO A 109 -3.49 2.98 -1.64
C PRO A 109 -2.99 3.45 -3.01
N ILE A 110 -1.84 4.12 -3.02
CA ILE A 110 -1.13 4.47 -4.26
C ILE A 110 -0.60 3.19 -4.89
N PHE A 111 -0.92 3.00 -6.16
CA PHE A 111 -0.40 1.91 -6.98
C PHE A 111 0.83 2.39 -7.74
N TYR A 112 2.00 1.96 -7.29
CA TYR A 112 3.27 2.31 -7.92
C TYR A 112 3.58 1.48 -9.17
N GLY A 113 2.97 0.29 -9.29
CA GLY A 113 3.09 -0.55 -10.47
C GLY A 113 3.10 -2.03 -10.16
N GLN A 114 3.32 -2.81 -11.21
CA GLN A 114 3.48 -4.26 -11.12
C GLN A 114 4.95 -4.64 -10.94
N ALA A 115 5.18 -5.73 -10.24
CA ALA A 115 6.47 -6.34 -10.02
C ALA A 115 6.41 -7.86 -10.24
N ARG A 116 7.58 -8.50 -10.22
CA ARG A 116 7.71 -9.97 -10.15
C ARG A 116 8.65 -10.36 -9.01
N CYS A 117 8.29 -11.36 -8.24
CA CYS A 117 9.20 -12.01 -7.29
C CYS A 117 10.29 -12.78 -8.05
N ASP A 118 11.37 -13.18 -7.36
CA ASP A 118 12.47 -13.94 -7.96
C ASP A 118 12.02 -15.30 -8.55
N ASP A 119 10.98 -15.89 -7.99
CA ASP A 119 10.35 -17.12 -8.49
C ASP A 119 9.42 -16.88 -9.71
N GLY A 120 9.31 -15.63 -10.17
CA GLY A 120 8.45 -15.21 -11.28
C GLY A 120 7.04 -14.81 -10.88
N THR A 121 6.63 -15.00 -9.62
CA THR A 121 5.28 -14.70 -9.13
C THR A 121 4.95 -13.21 -9.34
N PRO A 122 3.85 -12.87 -10.05
CA PRO A 122 3.42 -11.50 -10.20
C PRO A 122 3.06 -10.85 -8.87
N ALA A 123 3.32 -9.55 -8.75
CA ALA A 123 3.00 -8.77 -7.56
C ALA A 123 2.59 -7.33 -7.88
N LEU A 124 1.89 -6.70 -6.95
CA LEU A 124 1.59 -5.27 -6.95
C LEU A 124 2.46 -4.56 -5.93
N VAL A 125 2.98 -3.39 -6.29
CA VAL A 125 3.70 -2.50 -5.39
C VAL A 125 2.78 -1.34 -5.03
N LEU A 126 2.43 -1.26 -3.75
CA LEU A 126 1.46 -0.31 -3.19
C LEU A 126 2.10 0.58 -2.12
N SER A 127 1.50 1.74 -1.86
CA SER A 127 1.83 2.53 -0.67
C SER A 127 1.43 1.78 0.58
N ASP A 128 2.28 1.87 1.60
CA ASP A 128 1.89 1.49 2.95
C ASP A 128 0.99 2.59 3.52
N VAL A 129 -0.29 2.28 3.74
CA VAL A 129 -1.28 3.19 4.32
C VAL A 129 -1.22 3.20 5.86
N GLY A 130 -0.39 2.35 6.46
CA GLY A 130 -0.32 2.20 7.91
C GLY A 130 -1.68 1.80 8.51
N GLY A 131 -1.89 2.18 9.77
CA GLY A 131 -3.19 2.06 10.41
C GLY A 131 -3.61 0.64 10.79
N LYS A 132 -4.74 0.55 11.49
CA LYS A 132 -5.36 -0.71 11.91
C LYS A 132 -6.51 -1.08 10.99
N ALA A 133 -6.71 -2.37 10.77
CA ALA A 133 -7.89 -2.83 10.03
C ALA A 133 -9.15 -2.63 10.88
N LEU A 134 -10.30 -2.27 10.29
CA LEU A 134 -11.54 -2.04 11.06
C LEU A 134 -12.04 -3.28 11.84
N GLY A 135 -11.53 -4.48 11.50
CA GLY A 135 -11.86 -5.73 12.20
C GLY A 135 -10.95 -6.09 13.38
N GLU A 136 -9.96 -5.26 13.72
CA GLU A 136 -9.09 -5.45 14.89
C GLU A 136 -9.70 -4.75 16.13
N ASP A 137 -9.57 -5.35 17.31
CA ASP A 137 -10.28 -5.01 18.56
C ASP A 137 -10.22 -3.51 18.98
N ASP A 138 -9.22 -2.76 18.51
CA ASP A 138 -9.00 -1.36 18.88
C ASP A 138 -9.87 -0.35 18.11
N VAL A 139 -10.63 -0.79 17.10
CA VAL A 139 -11.56 0.08 16.34
C VAL A 139 -12.88 0.30 17.09
N LEU A 140 -13.13 -0.47 18.16
CA LEU A 140 -14.35 -0.44 18.98
C LEU A 140 -14.58 0.88 19.74
N GLU A 141 -13.59 1.77 19.80
CA GLU A 141 -13.73 3.08 20.49
C GLU A 141 -14.20 4.21 19.58
N MET A 142 -14.32 3.98 18.26
CA MET A 142 -14.77 5.01 17.32
C MET A 142 -16.29 5.13 17.30
N ASP A 143 -16.79 6.36 17.24
CA ASP A 143 -18.23 6.62 17.14
C ASP A 143 -18.80 6.03 15.84
N GLU A 144 -19.96 5.36 15.95
CA GLU A 144 -20.60 4.67 14.82
C GLU A 144 -20.99 5.66 13.71
N ALA A 145 -21.46 6.86 14.07
CA ALA A 145 -21.86 7.85 13.07
C ALA A 145 -20.65 8.39 12.32
N GLU A 146 -19.52 8.58 13.02
CA GLU A 146 -18.26 8.97 12.38
C GLU A 146 -17.71 7.86 11.46
N LEU A 147 -17.72 6.60 11.91
CA LEU A 147 -17.31 5.47 11.06
C LEU A 147 -18.17 5.38 9.80
N ARG A 148 -19.48 5.48 9.98
CA ARG A 148 -20.44 5.45 8.88
C ARG A 148 -20.18 6.59 7.89
N ARG A 149 -19.95 7.82 8.38
CA ARG A 149 -19.63 8.97 7.53
C ARG A 149 -18.39 8.72 6.68
N MET A 150 -17.30 8.23 7.29
CA MET A 150 -16.05 7.92 6.57
C MET A 150 -16.24 6.82 5.50
N LEU A 151 -17.02 5.78 5.82
CA LEU A 151 -17.35 4.71 4.87
C LEU A 151 -18.23 5.25 3.72
N GLU A 152 -19.25 6.04 4.02
CA GLU A 152 -20.12 6.65 3.01
C GLU A 152 -19.33 7.57 2.07
N GLU A 153 -18.44 8.41 2.61
CA GLU A 153 -17.58 9.30 1.81
C GLU A 153 -16.64 8.50 0.88
N SER A 154 -15.94 7.50 1.42
CA SER A 154 -15.01 6.67 0.65
C SER A 154 -15.70 5.82 -0.42
N LEU A 155 -16.80 5.16 -0.08
CA LEU A 155 -17.59 4.36 -1.02
C LEU A 155 -18.23 5.23 -2.10
N SER A 156 -18.80 6.39 -1.72
CA SER A 156 -19.41 7.32 -2.68
C SER A 156 -18.37 7.86 -3.68
N ALA A 157 -17.16 8.15 -3.22
CA ALA A 157 -16.06 8.56 -4.10
C ALA A 157 -15.74 7.47 -5.14
N MET A 158 -15.69 6.20 -4.74
CA MET A 158 -15.48 5.08 -5.65
C MET A 158 -16.64 4.89 -6.65
N VAL A 159 -17.88 4.96 -6.17
CA VAL A 159 -19.09 4.84 -7.00
C VAL A 159 -19.17 5.97 -8.02
N SER A 160 -18.75 7.20 -7.67
CA SER A 160 -18.70 8.33 -8.60
C SER A 160 -17.77 8.10 -9.80
N LEU A 161 -16.78 7.21 -9.65
CA LEU A 161 -15.90 6.76 -10.74
C LEU A 161 -16.37 5.45 -11.39
N GLY A 162 -17.58 5.01 -11.05
CA GLY A 162 -18.25 3.81 -11.53
C GLY A 162 -17.58 2.51 -11.07
N PHE A 163 -17.02 2.51 -9.86
CA PHE A 163 -16.52 1.32 -9.19
C PHE A 163 -17.38 1.00 -7.97
N GLU A 164 -18.01 -0.16 -7.99
CA GLU A 164 -18.71 -0.74 -6.85
C GLU A 164 -17.81 -1.81 -6.24
N HIS A 165 -17.61 -1.74 -4.92
CA HIS A 165 -16.74 -2.68 -4.22
C HIS A 165 -17.51 -3.96 -3.88
N ASP A 166 -17.23 -5.06 -4.58
CA ASP A 166 -17.99 -6.31 -4.45
C ASP A 166 -17.71 -7.09 -3.14
N ASP A 167 -16.58 -6.81 -2.45
CA ASP A 167 -16.14 -7.54 -1.24
C ASP A 167 -16.09 -6.62 0.00
N ILE A 168 -17.24 -6.09 0.40
CA ILE A 168 -17.35 -5.20 1.57
C ILE A 168 -17.17 -6.03 2.86
N LYS A 169 -15.94 -6.04 3.38
CA LYS A 169 -15.57 -6.63 4.67
C LYS A 169 -14.70 -5.65 5.45
N LEU A 170 -14.86 -5.62 6.76
CA LEU A 170 -14.16 -4.66 7.63
C LEU A 170 -12.62 -4.80 7.59
N ASP A 171 -12.10 -5.97 7.28
CA ASP A 171 -10.65 -6.21 7.13
C ASP A 171 -10.04 -5.54 5.88
N ASN A 172 -10.86 -5.19 4.89
CA ASN A 172 -10.44 -4.45 3.69
C ASN A 172 -10.32 -2.95 3.92
N PHE A 173 -10.86 -2.42 5.03
CA PHE A 173 -10.77 -1.01 5.40
C PHE A 173 -9.71 -0.79 6.47
N ARG A 174 -8.90 0.25 6.28
CA ARG A 174 -7.83 0.65 7.20
C ARG A 174 -8.13 2.04 7.73
N LEU A 175 -8.04 2.23 9.03
CA LEU A 175 -8.00 3.57 9.63
C LEU A 175 -6.54 4.00 9.75
N GLU A 176 -6.17 5.02 8.98
CA GLU A 176 -4.88 5.68 9.15
C GLU A 176 -4.84 6.30 10.56
N GLU A 177 -3.79 5.99 11.35
CA GLU A 177 -3.56 6.69 12.60
C GLU A 177 -3.09 8.12 12.29
N GLU A 178 -3.80 9.11 12.81
CA GLU A 178 -3.40 10.50 12.65
C GLU A 178 -1.98 10.68 13.22
N SER A 179 -1.03 11.03 12.35
CA SER A 179 0.36 11.17 12.75
C SER A 179 0.50 12.27 13.80
N ALA A 180 1.16 11.99 14.93
CA ALA A 180 1.44 12.92 16.04
C ALA A 180 2.18 14.23 15.65
N LEU A 181 2.50 14.42 14.37
CA LEU A 181 3.06 15.65 13.80
C LEU A 181 1.99 16.70 13.47
N GLN A 182 0.71 16.34 13.35
CA GLN A 182 -0.38 17.29 13.13
C GLN A 182 -0.78 18.04 14.42
N GLN A 183 -0.56 17.45 15.61
CA GLN A 183 -0.95 18.01 16.91
C GLN A 183 -0.07 19.17 17.41
N ARG A 184 1.00 19.55 16.68
CA ARG A 184 1.86 20.70 17.03
C ARG A 184 1.55 21.99 16.26
N ARG A 185 0.42 22.05 15.55
CA ARG A 185 -0.11 23.27 14.95
C ARG A 185 -1.47 23.62 15.55
N VAL A 186 -1.47 24.02 16.81
CA VAL A 186 -2.48 24.90 17.41
C VAL A 186 -1.75 25.99 18.16
#